data_AF-M4BK95-F1
#
_entry.id   AF-M4BK95-F1
#
_cell.length_a   1.000
_cell.length_b   1.000
_cell.length_c   1.000
_cell.angle_alpha   90.00
_cell.angle_beta   90.00
_cell.angle_gamma   90.00
#
_symmetry.space_group_name_H-M   'P 1'
#
loop_
_entity.id
_entity.type
_entity.pdbx_description
1 polymer ?
#
loop_
_entity_poly.entity_id
_entity_poly.type
_entity_poly.pdbx_seq_one_letter_code
_entity_poly.pdbx_strand_id
1 'polypeptide(L)'
;MSWLWGNETTEQAQFVVSALQGELDERESKIKALEAALKREQQDLTTLLEDEMKELEMRRQVLQKELEDVNALILDKKELLLESKTDRIKQKKKKKKNQNQKSDTAKMEGGACNEAEKETRQLIETKKEEEKSHVAAIRLTCADVTDSKKKVLPMDQHLEQVAEDEPNVAFIIQRSNNSNTVVYAGCKSADGDSLDRSNPIKVYWIMFEKEGKPREELNMIERTTAYGVTSKPSDVPGEFMVAIASLRDRDCILRLDEHGNVMALTTIDGKKDVGTCIREEKEQVDEGERERNEAKTSVFA
;
A
#
# COMPACT_ATOMS: atom_id res chain seq x y z
N MET A 1 54.74 67.94 -7.59
CA MET A 1 54.85 66.92 -6.53
C MET A 1 53.88 65.81 -6.88
N SER A 2 54.39 64.70 -7.43
CA SER A 2 53.57 63.56 -7.83
C SER A 2 53.18 62.78 -6.59
N TRP A 3 51.89 62.49 -6.43
CA TRP A 3 51.32 61.82 -5.27
C TRP A 3 51.71 60.34 -5.27
N LEU A 4 52.53 59.95 -4.29
CA LEU A 4 53.09 58.62 -4.11
C LEU A 4 52.19 57.79 -3.16
N TRP A 5 50.94 57.49 -3.56
CA TRP A 5 49.97 56.72 -2.75
C TRP A 5 49.17 55.71 -3.59
N GLY A 6 49.78 55.12 -4.61
CA GLY A 6 49.07 54.27 -5.58
C GLY A 6 49.34 52.76 -5.52
N ASN A 7 50.44 52.31 -4.90
CA ASN A 7 50.95 50.95 -5.16
C ASN A 7 50.64 49.92 -4.06
N GLU A 8 50.65 50.31 -2.78
CA GLU A 8 50.46 49.38 -1.65
C GLU A 8 49.05 48.77 -1.65
N THR A 9 48.02 49.60 -1.88
CA THR A 9 46.61 49.15 -1.91
C THR A 9 46.29 48.27 -3.11
N THR A 10 46.96 48.46 -4.24
CA THR A 10 46.78 47.60 -5.43
C THR A 10 47.42 46.24 -5.24
N GLU A 11 48.60 46.18 -4.61
CA GLU A 11 49.27 44.90 -4.32
C GLU A 11 48.50 44.10 -3.26
N GLN A 12 47.98 44.76 -2.22
CA GLN A 12 47.11 44.12 -1.24
C GLN A 12 45.82 43.57 -1.89
N ALA A 13 45.20 44.34 -2.79
CA ALA A 13 44.04 43.88 -3.54
C ALA A 13 44.37 42.66 -4.43
N GLN A 14 45.53 42.66 -5.10
CA GLN A 14 45.98 41.52 -5.91
C GLN A 14 46.21 40.26 -5.09
N PHE A 15 46.78 40.37 -3.88
CA PHE A 15 46.99 39.24 -2.98
C PHE A 15 45.66 38.64 -2.50
N VAL A 16 44.69 39.50 -2.16
CA VAL A 16 43.35 39.02 -1.76
C VAL A 16 42.65 38.34 -2.93
N VAL A 17 42.73 38.90 -4.13
CA VAL A 17 42.13 38.29 -5.33
C VAL A 17 42.76 36.93 -5.66
N SER A 18 44.09 36.80 -5.57
CA SER A 18 44.75 35.51 -5.82
C SER A 18 44.42 34.46 -4.76
N ALA A 19 44.30 34.86 -3.48
CA ALA A 19 43.86 33.98 -2.41
C ALA A 19 42.42 33.50 -2.62
N LEU A 20 41.50 34.40 -2.98
CA LEU A 20 40.12 34.05 -3.29
C LEU A 20 40.01 33.15 -4.53
N GLN A 21 40.83 33.38 -5.55
CA GLN A 21 40.89 32.51 -6.72
C GLN A 21 41.38 31.11 -6.34
N GLY A 22 42.43 31.00 -5.50
CA GLY A 22 42.91 29.72 -5.01
C GLY A 22 41.85 28.96 -4.21
N GLU A 23 41.11 29.65 -3.32
CA GLU A 23 39.99 29.04 -2.61
C GLU A 23 38.85 28.60 -3.54
N LEU A 24 38.57 29.36 -4.61
CA LEU A 24 37.55 29.00 -5.59
C LEU A 24 37.97 27.75 -6.36
N ASP A 25 39.21 27.71 -6.86
CA ASP A 25 39.76 26.57 -7.59
C ASP A 25 39.77 25.30 -6.71
N GLU A 26 40.09 25.44 -5.41
CA GLU A 26 39.99 24.34 -4.45
C GLU A 26 38.54 23.84 -4.30
N ARG A 27 37.57 24.75 -4.17
CA ARG A 27 36.15 24.38 -4.08
C ARG A 27 35.67 23.71 -5.36
N GLU A 28 36.03 24.23 -6.53
CA GLU A 28 35.71 23.62 -7.83
C GLU A 28 36.29 22.21 -7.94
N SER A 29 37.54 22.01 -7.49
CA SER A 29 38.17 20.69 -7.49
C SER A 29 37.45 19.69 -6.56
N LYS A 30 37.01 20.15 -5.37
CA LYS A 30 36.26 19.35 -4.40
C LYS A 30 34.88 18.99 -4.95
N ILE A 31 34.17 19.94 -5.54
CA ILE A 31 32.86 19.71 -6.18
C ILE A 31 33.01 18.67 -7.28
N LYS A 32 34.00 18.82 -8.16
CA LYS A 32 34.26 17.85 -9.24
C LYS A 32 34.60 16.45 -8.72
N ALA A 33 35.36 16.36 -7.63
CA ALA A 33 35.68 15.08 -7.00
C ALA A 33 34.42 14.41 -6.40
N LEU A 34 33.55 15.18 -5.74
CA LEU A 34 32.29 14.69 -5.20
C LEU A 34 31.34 14.24 -6.30
N GLU A 35 31.20 15.01 -7.37
CA GLU A 35 30.38 14.63 -8.53
C GLU A 35 30.89 13.33 -9.18
N ALA A 36 32.21 13.16 -9.28
CA ALA A 36 32.80 11.95 -9.81
C ALA A 36 32.63 10.75 -8.85
N ALA A 37 32.62 10.97 -7.54
CA ALA A 37 32.34 9.92 -6.56
C ALA A 37 30.87 9.49 -6.62
N LEU A 38 29.94 10.45 -6.60
CA LEU A 38 28.51 10.22 -6.73
C LEU A 38 28.17 9.44 -8.01
N LYS A 39 28.77 9.82 -9.15
CA LYS A 39 28.56 9.11 -10.43
C LYS A 39 29.06 7.68 -10.39
N ARG A 40 30.17 7.40 -9.69
CA ARG A 40 30.67 6.03 -9.52
C ARG A 40 29.71 5.21 -8.66
N GLU A 41 29.26 5.76 -7.53
CA GLU A 41 28.29 5.06 -6.67
C GLU A 41 26.98 4.77 -7.41
N GLN A 42 26.48 5.73 -8.20
CA GLN A 42 25.30 5.50 -9.06
C GLN A 42 25.55 4.39 -10.08
N GLN A 43 26.70 4.41 -10.75
CA GLN A 43 27.06 3.36 -11.70
C GLN A 43 27.17 1.99 -11.02
N ASP A 44 27.86 1.91 -9.88
CA ASP A 44 28.02 0.67 -9.13
C ASP A 44 26.66 0.09 -8.70
N LEU A 45 25.76 0.93 -8.18
CA LEU A 45 24.39 0.52 -7.83
C LEU A 45 23.59 0.04 -9.04
N THR A 46 23.67 0.75 -10.17
CA THR A 46 22.96 0.31 -11.39
C THR A 46 23.49 -1.03 -11.89
N THR A 47 24.81 -1.24 -11.88
CA THR A 47 25.40 -2.52 -12.30
C THR A 47 25.00 -3.67 -11.38
N LEU A 48 24.96 -3.43 -10.07
CA LEU A 48 24.52 -4.43 -9.10
C LEU A 48 23.06 -4.83 -9.34
N LEU A 49 22.17 -3.85 -9.54
CA LEU A 49 20.76 -4.12 -9.84
C LEU A 49 20.57 -4.89 -11.14
N GLU A 50 21.30 -4.51 -12.20
CA GLU A 50 21.26 -5.23 -13.48
C GLU A 50 21.69 -6.70 -13.34
N ASP A 51 22.70 -6.97 -12.52
CA ASP A 51 23.19 -8.33 -12.30
C ASP A 51 22.21 -9.16 -11.45
N GLU A 52 21.59 -8.56 -10.42
CA GLU A 52 20.51 -9.19 -9.66
C GLU A 52 19.31 -9.51 -10.57
N MET A 53 18.93 -8.60 -11.47
CA MET A 53 17.86 -8.84 -12.45
C MET A 53 18.19 -10.01 -13.36
N LYS A 54 19.41 -10.07 -13.92
CA LYS A 54 19.85 -11.21 -14.75
C LYS A 54 19.82 -12.52 -13.97
N GLU A 55 20.25 -12.53 -12.72
CA GLU A 55 20.20 -13.73 -11.87
C GLU A 55 18.75 -14.19 -11.65
N LEU A 56 17.85 -13.27 -11.32
CA LEU A 56 16.43 -13.56 -11.13
C LEU A 56 15.76 -14.06 -12.42
N GLU A 57 16.11 -13.49 -13.57
CA GLU A 57 15.64 -13.96 -14.87
C GLU A 57 16.10 -15.38 -15.18
N MET A 58 17.37 -15.69 -14.94
CA MET A 58 17.89 -17.05 -15.09
C MET A 58 17.16 -18.01 -14.15
N ARG A 59 16.96 -17.63 -12.89
CA ARG A 59 16.24 -18.45 -11.91
C ARG A 59 14.79 -18.67 -12.30
N ARG A 60 14.11 -17.64 -12.82
CA ARG A 60 12.75 -17.73 -13.35
C ARG A 60 12.67 -18.69 -14.53
N GLN A 61 13.62 -18.63 -15.47
CA GLN A 61 13.67 -19.53 -16.62
C GLN A 61 13.87 -20.99 -16.21
N VAL A 62 14.75 -21.25 -15.22
CA VAL A 62 14.94 -22.59 -14.67
C VAL A 62 13.65 -23.13 -14.07
N LEU A 63 12.99 -22.35 -13.21
CA LEU A 63 11.71 -22.73 -12.60
C LEU A 63 10.62 -22.96 -13.64
N GLN A 64 10.60 -22.15 -14.72
CA GLN A 64 9.65 -22.33 -15.80
C GLN A 64 9.88 -23.66 -16.53
N LYS A 65 11.14 -24.02 -16.80
CA LYS A 65 11.47 -25.31 -17.40
C LYS A 65 11.08 -26.48 -16.50
N GLU A 66 11.35 -26.39 -15.19
CA GLU A 66 10.91 -27.39 -14.22
C GLU A 66 9.38 -27.54 -14.21
N LEU A 67 8.65 -26.44 -14.33
CA LEU A 67 7.19 -26.46 -14.42
C LEU A 67 6.70 -27.14 -15.71
N GLU A 68 7.35 -26.88 -16.84
CA GLU A 68 7.06 -27.53 -18.12
C GLU A 68 7.31 -29.05 -18.04
N ASP A 69 8.42 -29.47 -17.45
CA ASP A 69 8.76 -30.88 -17.23
C ASP A 69 7.71 -31.56 -16.32
N VAL A 70 7.31 -30.92 -15.22
CA VAL A 70 6.24 -31.42 -14.34
C VAL A 70 4.91 -31.52 -15.09
N ASN A 71 4.57 -30.53 -15.93
CA ASN A 71 3.35 -30.57 -16.73
C ASN A 71 3.36 -31.72 -17.73
N ALA A 72 4.50 -31.99 -18.39
CA ALA A 72 4.65 -33.15 -19.27
C ALA A 72 4.42 -34.47 -18.51
N LEU A 73 5.03 -34.63 -17.34
CA LEU A 73 4.82 -35.82 -16.49
C LEU A 73 3.36 -36.00 -16.05
N ILE A 74 2.65 -34.91 -15.77
CA ILE A 74 1.23 -34.94 -15.43
C ILE A 74 0.40 -35.44 -16.63
N LEU A 75 0.73 -35.02 -17.86
CA LEU A 75 0.05 -35.46 -19.07
C LEU A 75 0.28 -36.96 -19.31
N ASP A 76 1.53 -37.42 -19.28
CA ASP A 76 1.87 -38.85 -19.43
C ASP A 76 1.14 -39.70 -18.38
N LYS A 77 1.12 -39.22 -17.12
CA LYS A 77 0.41 -39.93 -16.05
C LYS A 77 -1.10 -40.00 -16.30
N LYS A 78 -1.71 -38.94 -16.83
CA LYS A 78 -3.13 -38.94 -17.21
C LYS A 78 -3.42 -39.93 -18.33
N GLU A 79 -2.55 -40.03 -19.33
CA GLU A 79 -2.69 -41.00 -20.41
C GLU A 79 -2.63 -42.45 -19.90
N LEU A 80 -1.62 -42.78 -19.08
CA LEU A 80 -1.53 -44.11 -18.45
C LEU A 80 -2.75 -44.43 -17.57
N LEU A 81 -3.32 -43.43 -16.89
CA LEU A 81 -4.56 -43.59 -16.12
C LEU A 81 -5.77 -43.82 -17.03
N LEU A 82 -5.83 -43.22 -18.21
CA LEU A 82 -6.89 -43.47 -19.19
C LEU A 82 -6.75 -44.88 -19.78
N GLU A 83 -5.55 -45.27 -20.23
CA GLU A 83 -5.28 -46.60 -20.78
C GLU A 83 -5.62 -47.70 -19.77
N SER A 84 -5.13 -47.60 -18.54
CA SER A 84 -5.42 -48.56 -17.47
C SER A 84 -6.92 -48.62 -17.11
N LYS A 85 -7.67 -47.51 -17.17
CA LYS A 85 -9.13 -47.52 -17.05
C LYS A 85 -9.79 -48.27 -18.21
N THR A 86 -9.36 -48.04 -19.46
CA THR A 86 -9.91 -48.75 -20.62
C THR A 86 -9.61 -50.25 -20.57
N ASP A 87 -8.43 -50.65 -20.13
CA ASP A 87 -8.05 -52.06 -20.01
C ASP A 87 -8.79 -52.77 -18.87
N ARG A 88 -9.02 -52.09 -17.74
CA ARG A 88 -9.93 -52.61 -16.69
C ARG A 88 -11.35 -52.84 -17.21
N ILE A 89 -11.86 -51.97 -18.09
CA ILE A 89 -13.19 -52.13 -18.73
C ILE A 89 -13.20 -53.33 -19.68
N LYS A 90 -12.16 -53.49 -20.51
CA LYS A 90 -12.01 -54.65 -21.41
C LYS A 90 -11.89 -55.97 -20.64
N GLN A 91 -11.12 -56.00 -19.55
CA GLN A 91 -10.99 -57.18 -18.69
C GLN A 91 -12.30 -57.53 -17.96
N LYS A 92 -13.07 -56.55 -17.46
CA LYS A 92 -14.42 -56.79 -16.91
C LYS A 92 -15.37 -57.38 -17.96
N LYS A 93 -15.34 -56.91 -19.21
CA LYS A 93 -16.13 -57.49 -20.31
C LYS A 93 -15.70 -58.93 -20.66
N LYS A 94 -14.39 -59.23 -20.64
CA LYS A 94 -13.86 -60.58 -20.90
C LYS A 94 -14.18 -61.57 -19.77
N LYS A 95 -14.17 -61.14 -18.50
CA LYS A 95 -14.60 -61.94 -17.34
C LYS A 95 -16.11 -62.23 -17.35
N LYS A 96 -16.94 -61.29 -17.83
CA LYS A 96 -18.39 -61.48 -18.04
C LYS A 96 -18.71 -62.43 -19.20
N LYS A 97 -17.79 -62.61 -20.16
CA LYS A 97 -17.91 -63.56 -21.29
C LYS A 97 -17.44 -64.98 -20.92
N ASN A 98 -16.52 -65.13 -19.96
CA ASN A 98 -16.05 -66.43 -19.44
C ASN A 98 -16.89 -66.99 -18.28
N GLN A 99 -17.92 -66.27 -17.79
CA GLN A 99 -18.83 -66.78 -16.76
C GLN A 99 -20.05 -67.55 -17.32
N ASN A 100 -20.06 -67.86 -18.62
CA ASN A 100 -21.14 -68.63 -19.26
C ASN A 100 -20.73 -70.07 -19.66
N GLN A 101 -19.59 -70.57 -19.16
CA GLN A 101 -19.18 -71.96 -19.31
C GLN A 101 -18.38 -72.43 -18.08
N LYS A 102 -19.10 -72.92 -17.06
CA LYS A 102 -18.81 -74.16 -16.29
C LYS A 102 -19.61 -74.17 -14.99
N SER A 103 -20.49 -75.16 -14.91
CA SER A 103 -21.26 -75.59 -13.75
C SER A 103 -20.43 -76.45 -12.78
N ASP A 104 -20.83 -76.40 -11.51
CA ASP A 104 -20.73 -77.40 -10.43
C ASP A 104 -19.36 -77.99 -10.00
N THR A 105 -18.90 -77.66 -8.78
CA THR A 105 -18.96 -78.55 -7.58
C THR A 105 -18.14 -78.05 -6.35
N ALA A 106 -18.82 -78.15 -5.20
CA ALA A 106 -18.50 -78.19 -3.76
C ALA A 106 -17.06 -78.16 -3.12
N LYS A 107 -17.01 -77.39 -2.00
CA LYS A 107 -16.53 -77.68 -0.60
C LYS A 107 -15.05 -77.59 -0.13
N MET A 108 -14.94 -76.98 1.09
CA MET A 108 -13.98 -77.17 2.22
C MET A 108 -12.51 -76.76 1.99
N GLU A 109 -11.68 -76.28 2.92
CA GLU A 109 -11.67 -75.97 4.37
C GLU A 109 -10.32 -75.28 4.70
N GLY A 110 -10.24 -74.49 5.80
CA GLY A 110 -9.01 -74.09 6.53
C GLY A 110 -8.05 -73.10 5.84
N GLY A 111 -7.51 -72.04 6.43
CA GLY A 111 -7.24 -71.69 7.82
C GLY A 111 -5.75 -71.34 7.96
N ALA A 112 -5.40 -70.05 8.04
CA ALA A 112 -4.24 -69.52 8.79
C ALA A 112 -4.11 -67.98 8.64
N CYS A 113 -4.14 -67.32 9.79
CA CYS A 113 -3.87 -65.91 10.08
C CYS A 113 -2.34 -65.69 10.15
N ASN A 114 -1.74 -64.60 9.66
CA ASN A 114 -1.44 -63.30 10.32
C ASN A 114 -0.47 -62.54 9.38
N GLU A 115 -0.29 -61.22 9.32
CA GLU A 115 -0.88 -60.00 9.88
C GLU A 115 -0.15 -58.85 9.14
N ALA A 116 -0.86 -57.83 8.67
CA ALA A 116 -0.40 -56.43 8.66
C ALA A 116 -1.48 -55.52 8.02
N GLU A 117 -2.02 -54.64 8.87
CA GLU A 117 -2.50 -53.28 8.55
C GLU A 117 -3.83 -53.17 7.77
N LYS A 118 -4.96 -53.06 8.46
CA LYS A 118 -5.62 -51.83 8.99
C LYS A 118 -5.99 -50.77 7.95
N GLU A 119 -7.31 -50.52 7.94
CA GLU A 119 -8.00 -49.24 7.77
C GLU A 119 -8.12 -48.66 6.35
N THR A 120 -9.32 -48.83 5.76
CA THR A 120 -10.11 -47.77 5.09
C THR A 120 -11.38 -48.37 4.47
N ARG A 121 -12.46 -48.42 5.24
CA ARG A 121 -13.82 -48.57 4.71
C ARG A 121 -14.81 -47.82 5.60
N GLN A 122 -15.33 -46.70 5.09
CA GLN A 122 -16.68 -46.17 5.35
C GLN A 122 -16.93 -45.15 4.23
N LEU A 123 -17.49 -45.61 3.10
CA LEU A 123 -18.91 -45.74 2.76
C LEU A 123 -19.61 -44.38 2.55
N ILE A 124 -19.79 -44.09 1.27
CA ILE A 124 -20.57 -43.01 0.68
C ILE A 124 -22.04 -43.41 0.74
N GLU A 125 -22.86 -42.61 1.42
CA GLU A 125 -24.30 -42.59 1.16
C GLU A 125 -24.92 -41.26 1.61
N THR A 126 -24.65 -40.19 0.86
CA THR A 126 -25.46 -38.96 0.93
C THR A 126 -25.49 -38.30 -0.44
N LYS A 127 -26.66 -38.39 -1.10
CA LYS A 127 -27.25 -37.30 -1.90
C LYS A 127 -28.60 -37.76 -2.44
N LYS A 128 -29.68 -37.15 -1.94
CA LYS A 128 -30.81 -36.70 -2.76
C LYS A 128 -31.70 -35.72 -1.99
N GLU A 129 -31.95 -34.60 -2.68
CA GLU A 129 -33.20 -33.83 -2.73
C GLU A 129 -33.48 -32.75 -1.65
N GLU A 130 -33.16 -31.51 -2.05
CA GLU A 130 -34.12 -30.47 -2.47
C GLU A 130 -35.06 -29.81 -1.45
N GLU A 131 -34.85 -28.49 -1.33
CA GLU A 131 -35.84 -27.42 -1.50
C GLU A 131 -37.29 -27.70 -1.07
N LYS A 132 -37.69 -27.08 0.06
CA LYS A 132 -38.98 -26.36 0.24
C LYS A 132 -39.09 -25.84 1.67
N SER A 133 -39.07 -24.52 1.84
CA SER A 133 -40.07 -23.80 2.65
C SER A 133 -39.70 -22.33 2.74
N HIS A 134 -40.17 -21.60 1.74
CA HIS A 134 -40.44 -20.19 1.86
C HIS A 134 -41.87 -20.03 2.42
N VAL A 135 -42.05 -19.01 3.28
CA VAL A 135 -43.34 -18.38 3.66
C VAL A 135 -44.21 -19.11 4.68
N ALA A 136 -44.29 -18.58 5.92
CA ALA A 136 -45.50 -17.93 6.44
C ALA A 136 -45.47 -17.71 7.98
N ALA A 137 -45.53 -16.43 8.34
CA ALA A 137 -46.43 -15.84 9.34
C ALA A 137 -46.13 -15.91 10.86
N ILE A 138 -45.54 -14.79 11.34
CA ILE A 138 -46.14 -13.79 12.26
C ILE A 138 -46.66 -14.29 13.61
N ARG A 139 -45.97 -13.87 14.69
CA ARG A 139 -46.62 -13.25 15.86
C ARG A 139 -45.72 -12.19 16.49
N LEU A 140 -46.35 -11.02 16.65
CA LEU A 140 -45.85 -9.74 17.13
C LEU A 140 -45.85 -9.70 18.67
N THR A 141 -44.77 -9.24 19.29
CA THR A 141 -44.82 -8.52 20.57
C THR A 141 -43.79 -7.40 20.58
N CYS A 142 -44.25 -6.24 21.00
CA CYS A 142 -43.65 -4.91 20.98
C CYS A 142 -42.94 -4.53 22.30
N ALA A 143 -42.13 -3.46 22.24
CA ALA A 143 -41.43 -2.67 23.29
C ALA A 143 -39.90 -2.86 23.22
N ASP A 144 -39.16 -2.07 22.44
CA ASP A 144 -38.74 -0.66 22.60
C ASP A 144 -37.45 -0.50 23.46
N VAL A 145 -36.65 0.50 23.05
CA VAL A 145 -35.48 1.12 23.69
C VAL A 145 -34.08 0.63 23.26
N THR A 146 -33.65 1.21 22.14
CA THR A 146 -32.33 1.84 21.86
C THR A 146 -31.03 1.13 22.30
N ASP A 147 -30.32 0.56 21.33
CA ASP A 147 -28.85 0.55 21.31
C ASP A 147 -28.37 0.62 19.85
N SER A 148 -28.24 1.84 19.32
CA SER A 148 -27.64 2.06 18.00
C SER A 148 -26.16 2.37 18.17
N LYS A 149 -25.35 1.30 18.19
CA LYS A 149 -23.90 1.38 18.00
C LYS A 149 -23.59 2.27 16.80
N LYS A 150 -22.97 3.43 17.07
CA LYS A 150 -22.44 4.36 16.08
C LYS A 150 -21.44 3.61 15.20
N LYS A 151 -21.64 3.64 13.88
CA LYS A 151 -20.65 3.15 12.92
C LYS A 151 -19.57 4.22 12.77
N VAL A 152 -18.62 4.23 13.70
CA VAL A 152 -17.39 5.02 13.59
C VAL A 152 -16.59 4.43 12.42
N LEU A 153 -16.17 5.28 11.48
CA LEU A 153 -15.30 4.86 10.38
C LEU A 153 -14.03 4.24 10.99
N PRO A 154 -13.53 3.11 10.48
CA PRO A 154 -12.34 2.49 11.05
C PRO A 154 -11.17 3.47 10.95
N MET A 155 -10.76 3.97 12.11
CA MET A 155 -9.61 4.84 12.25
C MET A 155 -8.36 3.96 12.11
N ASP A 156 -7.42 4.34 11.26
CA ASP A 156 -6.12 3.66 11.17
C ASP A 156 -5.42 3.73 12.54
N GLN A 157 -4.66 2.70 12.92
CA GLN A 157 -3.90 2.68 14.18
C GLN A 157 -2.95 3.89 14.31
N HIS A 158 -2.45 4.41 13.18
CA HIS A 158 -1.61 5.61 13.17
C HIS A 158 -2.42 6.90 13.39
N LEU A 159 -3.65 6.94 12.88
CA LEU A 159 -4.57 8.05 13.12
C LEU A 159 -5.00 8.13 14.58
N GLU A 160 -5.19 6.99 15.26
CA GLU A 160 -5.52 6.96 16.69
C GLU A 160 -4.40 7.61 17.51
N GLN A 161 -3.14 7.29 17.24
CA GLN A 161 -1.99 7.90 17.91
C GLN A 161 -1.91 9.41 17.68
N VAL A 162 -2.17 9.85 16.44
CA VAL A 162 -2.17 11.29 16.11
C VAL A 162 -3.35 12.01 16.78
N ALA A 163 -4.51 11.36 16.87
CA ALA A 163 -5.72 11.93 17.48
C ALA A 163 -5.59 12.08 19.00
N GLU A 164 -4.80 11.24 19.68
CA GLU A 164 -4.43 11.42 21.08
C GLU A 164 -3.63 12.70 21.31
N ASP A 165 -2.68 12.98 20.42
CA ASP A 165 -1.83 14.18 20.51
C ASP A 165 -2.58 15.45 20.09
N GLU A 166 -3.50 15.34 19.12
CA GLU A 166 -4.22 16.47 18.52
C GLU A 166 -5.70 16.17 18.30
N PRO A 167 -6.60 16.78 19.09
CA PRO A 167 -8.02 16.45 19.04
C PRO A 167 -8.76 17.04 17.84
N ASN A 168 -8.17 18.00 17.12
CA ASN A 168 -8.81 18.75 16.02
C ASN A 168 -8.23 18.37 14.65
N VAL A 169 -7.89 17.10 14.45
CA VAL A 169 -7.30 16.63 13.19
C VAL A 169 -8.37 16.44 12.13
N ALA A 170 -8.16 17.06 10.97
CA ALA A 170 -9.06 16.96 9.83
C ALA A 170 -8.75 15.72 8.99
N PHE A 171 -7.47 15.53 8.66
CA PHE A 171 -6.94 14.35 7.97
C PHE A 171 -5.42 14.30 8.16
N ILE A 172 -4.82 13.16 7.82
CA ILE A 172 -3.36 13.00 7.77
C ILE A 172 -2.91 12.57 6.37
N ILE A 173 -1.64 12.85 6.07
CA ILE A 173 -0.93 12.26 4.95
C ILE A 173 0.25 11.47 5.48
N GLN A 174 0.29 10.19 5.13
CA GLN A 174 1.39 9.29 5.47
C GLN A 174 1.90 8.59 4.22
N ARG A 175 3.23 8.43 4.11
CA ARG A 175 3.88 7.70 3.02
C ARG A 175 3.96 6.21 3.36
N SER A 176 3.91 5.35 2.35
CA SER A 176 3.97 3.89 2.54
C SER A 176 5.25 3.40 3.24
N ASN A 177 6.38 4.08 2.99
CA ASN A 177 7.71 3.69 3.47
C ASN A 177 8.22 4.55 4.64
N ASN A 178 7.40 5.45 5.21
CA ASN A 178 7.82 6.35 6.26
C ASN A 178 6.75 6.43 7.35
N SER A 179 7.17 6.28 8.62
CA SER A 179 6.22 6.36 9.74
C SER A 179 5.90 7.80 10.14
N ASN A 180 6.73 8.78 9.76
CA ASN A 180 6.46 10.19 9.94
C ASN A 180 5.20 10.59 9.17
N THR A 181 4.39 11.41 9.82
CA THR A 181 3.05 11.74 9.35
C THR A 181 2.90 13.25 9.26
N VAL A 182 2.33 13.72 8.16
CA VAL A 182 1.90 15.11 8.02
C VAL A 182 0.48 15.21 8.56
N VAL A 183 0.29 16.10 9.52
CA VAL A 183 -1.00 16.30 10.17
C VAL A 183 -1.62 17.61 9.71
N TYR A 184 -2.88 17.54 9.29
CA TYR A 184 -3.69 18.69 8.94
C TYR A 184 -4.72 18.91 10.05
N ALA A 185 -4.46 19.89 10.91
CA ALA A 185 -5.31 20.21 12.05
C ALA A 185 -6.17 21.45 11.76
N GLY A 186 -7.48 21.35 11.99
CA GLY A 186 -8.38 22.49 11.90
C GLY A 186 -8.20 23.42 13.10
N CYS A 187 -8.07 24.72 12.84
CA CYS A 187 -7.97 25.72 13.88
C CYS A 187 -9.35 26.30 14.15
N LYS A 188 -9.81 26.18 15.40
CA LYS A 188 -11.06 26.79 15.86
C LYS A 188 -10.83 28.24 16.28
N SER A 189 -11.85 29.07 16.11
CA SER A 189 -11.90 30.41 16.66
C SER A 189 -11.86 30.37 18.19
N ALA A 190 -11.55 31.51 18.82
CA ALA A 190 -11.51 31.64 20.28
C ALA A 190 -12.83 31.24 20.95
N ASP A 191 -13.95 31.41 20.25
CA ASP A 191 -15.29 31.05 20.73
C ASP A 191 -15.60 29.55 20.59
N GLY A 192 -14.78 28.79 19.87
CA GLY A 192 -14.92 27.33 19.69
C GLY A 192 -16.02 26.88 18.71
N ASP A 193 -16.97 27.76 18.39
CA ASP A 193 -18.15 27.46 17.57
C ASP A 193 -17.92 27.60 16.05
N SER A 194 -16.76 28.10 15.63
CA SER A 194 -16.41 28.30 14.21
C SER A 194 -14.93 28.05 13.95
N LEU A 195 -14.56 27.76 12.71
CA LEU A 195 -13.16 27.72 12.28
C LEU A 195 -12.59 29.14 12.22
N ASP A 196 -11.30 29.28 12.51
CA ASP A 196 -10.59 30.56 12.38
C ASP A 196 -10.66 31.03 10.92
N ARG A 197 -11.07 32.29 10.72
CA ARG A 197 -11.18 32.90 9.39
C ARG A 197 -9.81 33.20 8.78
N SER A 198 -8.80 33.44 9.61
CA SER A 198 -7.47 33.82 9.14
C SER A 198 -6.66 32.61 8.72
N ASN A 199 -6.60 31.59 9.58
CA ASN A 199 -5.88 30.35 9.36
C ASN A 199 -6.77 29.18 9.80
N PRO A 200 -7.75 28.76 8.97
CA PRO A 200 -8.69 27.69 9.34
C PRO A 200 -8.02 26.33 9.51
N ILE A 201 -6.81 26.16 8.97
CA ILE A 201 -6.06 24.90 8.98
C ILE A 201 -4.57 25.15 9.20
N LYS A 202 -3.96 24.29 10.02
CA LYS A 202 -2.52 24.27 10.30
C LYS A 202 -1.94 22.93 9.86
N VAL A 203 -0.72 22.96 9.33
CA VAL A 203 -0.03 21.78 8.82
C VAL A 203 1.37 21.68 9.41
N TYR A 204 1.74 20.50 9.88
CA TYR A 204 3.05 20.19 10.46
C TYR A 204 3.34 18.69 10.40
N TRP A 205 4.59 18.32 10.59
CA TRP A 205 5.06 16.96 10.74
C TRP A 205 4.96 16.48 12.18
N ILE A 206 4.63 15.22 12.36
CA ILE A 206 4.92 14.44 13.57
C ILE A 206 5.96 13.37 13.20
N MET A 207 7.15 13.49 13.80
CA MET A 207 8.29 12.61 13.50
C MET A 207 8.25 11.36 14.38
N PHE A 208 7.44 10.36 13.97
CA PHE A 208 7.30 9.10 14.71
C PHE A 208 8.60 8.28 14.79
N GLU A 209 9.56 8.51 13.89
CA GLU A 209 10.86 7.84 13.90
C GLU A 209 11.82 8.38 14.97
N LYS A 210 11.56 9.57 15.51
CA LYS A 210 12.38 10.19 16.57
C LYS A 210 11.77 9.93 17.95
N GLU A 211 12.63 9.71 18.94
CA GLU A 211 12.20 9.60 20.34
C GLU A 211 11.44 10.87 20.77
N GLY A 212 10.26 10.67 21.39
CA GLY A 212 9.41 11.77 21.84
C GLY A 212 8.51 12.38 20.75
N LYS A 213 8.50 11.86 19.51
CA LYS A 213 7.59 12.26 18.43
C LYS A 213 7.51 13.79 18.23
N PRO A 214 8.65 14.49 18.04
CA PRO A 214 8.66 15.95 17.96
C PRO A 214 7.84 16.45 16.77
N ARG A 215 7.24 17.63 16.95
CA ARG A 215 6.49 18.34 15.91
C ARG A 215 7.42 19.29 15.17
N GLU A 216 7.40 19.22 13.85
CA GLU A 216 8.24 20.07 12.98
C GLU A 216 7.37 20.81 11.96
N GLU A 217 7.69 22.08 11.68
CA GLU A 217 6.99 22.84 10.65
C GLU A 217 7.46 22.45 9.25
N LEU A 218 6.57 22.58 8.26
CA LEU A 218 6.92 22.35 6.87
C LEU A 218 7.99 23.33 6.39
N ASN A 219 9.02 22.81 5.71
CA ASN A 219 10.01 23.63 5.02
C ASN A 219 9.36 24.41 3.86
N MET A 220 9.98 25.51 3.41
CA MET A 220 9.47 26.38 2.35
C MET A 220 9.17 25.60 1.04
N ILE A 221 10.05 24.67 0.69
CA ILE A 221 9.90 23.84 -0.51
C ILE A 221 8.69 22.91 -0.35
N GLU A 222 8.62 22.15 0.74
CA GLU A 222 7.53 21.20 1.03
C GLU A 222 6.16 21.87 1.08
N ARG A 223 6.10 23.06 1.66
CA ARG A 223 4.90 23.90 1.71
C ARG A 223 4.45 24.34 0.31
N THR A 224 5.37 24.50 -0.64
CA THR A 224 5.03 24.99 -1.97
C THR A 224 4.70 23.85 -2.94
N THR A 225 5.36 22.70 -2.79
CA THR A 225 5.35 21.62 -3.80
C THR A 225 4.47 20.44 -3.43
N ALA A 226 4.40 20.04 -2.15
CA ALA A 226 3.78 18.78 -1.76
C ALA A 226 2.70 18.96 -0.69
N TYR A 227 3.09 19.32 0.53
CA TYR A 227 2.22 19.22 1.71
C TYR A 227 1.59 20.52 2.14
N GLY A 228 1.98 21.66 1.56
CA GLY A 228 1.33 22.90 1.93
C GLY A 228 -0.13 22.94 1.52
N VAL A 229 -0.84 23.88 2.11
CA VAL A 229 -2.28 23.97 1.98
C VAL A 229 -2.67 25.41 1.70
N THR A 230 -3.68 25.57 0.87
CA THR A 230 -4.32 26.85 0.60
C THR A 230 -5.78 26.74 1.03
N SER A 231 -6.25 27.74 1.78
CA SER A 231 -7.63 27.79 2.27
C SER A 231 -8.33 29.03 1.71
N LYS A 232 -9.56 28.84 1.24
CA LYS A 232 -10.46 29.91 0.78
C LYS A 232 -11.82 29.73 1.45
N PRO A 233 -12.54 30.82 1.77
CA PRO A 233 -13.92 30.70 2.23
C PRO A 233 -14.78 30.08 1.11
N SER A 234 -15.69 29.19 1.48
CA SER A 234 -16.71 28.63 0.58
C SER A 234 -17.90 29.59 0.43
N ASP A 235 -18.80 29.30 -0.52
CA ASP A 235 -20.09 29.99 -0.66
C ASP A 235 -21.03 29.69 0.53
N VAL A 236 -20.80 28.59 1.25
CA VAL A 236 -21.55 28.18 2.43
C VAL A 236 -20.91 28.78 3.70
N PRO A 237 -21.67 29.50 4.55
CA PRO A 237 -21.15 30.04 5.79
C PRO A 237 -20.63 28.94 6.72
N GLY A 238 -19.39 29.09 7.21
CA GLY A 238 -18.77 28.13 8.12
C GLY A 238 -18.00 27.00 7.43
N GLU A 239 -18.01 26.95 6.10
CA GLU A 239 -17.21 26.00 5.31
C GLU A 239 -16.02 26.70 4.64
N PHE A 240 -14.88 26.01 4.62
CA PHE A 240 -13.68 26.46 3.93
C PHE A 240 -13.30 25.44 2.86
N MET A 241 -13.03 25.93 1.65
CA MET A 241 -12.40 25.13 0.62
C MET A 241 -10.90 25.09 0.87
N VAL A 242 -10.37 23.89 0.95
CA VAL A 242 -8.98 23.58 1.26
C VAL A 242 -8.40 22.79 0.09
N ALA A 243 -7.31 23.27 -0.47
CA ALA A 243 -6.59 22.60 -1.55
C ALA A 243 -5.13 22.37 -1.13
N ILE A 244 -4.68 21.12 -1.28
CA ILE A 244 -3.32 20.68 -0.98
C ILE A 244 -2.42 21.03 -2.18
N ALA A 245 -1.18 21.42 -1.92
CA ALA A 245 -0.24 21.89 -2.94
C ALA A 245 -0.01 20.86 -4.06
N SER A 246 0.05 19.57 -3.72
CA SER A 246 0.17 18.45 -4.66
C SER A 246 -1.16 18.03 -5.31
N LEU A 247 -2.30 18.26 -4.66
CA LEU A 247 -3.63 17.81 -5.09
C LEU A 247 -4.56 19.00 -5.35
N ARG A 248 -4.13 19.92 -6.21
CA ARG A 248 -4.89 21.14 -6.52
C ARG A 248 -6.20 20.88 -7.26
N ASP A 249 -6.28 19.74 -7.95
CA ASP A 249 -7.46 19.31 -8.71
C ASP A 249 -8.52 18.67 -7.80
N ARG A 250 -8.24 18.54 -6.49
CA ARG A 250 -9.16 17.98 -5.50
C ARG A 250 -9.52 19.02 -4.45
N ASP A 251 -10.76 19.44 -4.50
CA ASP A 251 -11.33 20.29 -3.47
C ASP A 251 -11.63 19.46 -2.22
N CYS A 252 -11.15 19.92 -1.08
CA CYS A 252 -11.53 19.42 0.24
C CYS A 252 -12.36 20.50 0.94
N ILE A 253 -13.49 20.12 1.53
CA ILE A 253 -14.34 21.01 2.32
C ILE A 253 -14.03 20.77 3.78
N LEU A 254 -13.56 21.82 4.47
CA LEU A 254 -13.32 21.82 5.90
C LEU A 254 -14.49 22.49 6.61
N ARG A 255 -15.09 21.79 7.57
CA ARG A 255 -16.21 22.30 8.38
C ARG A 255 -16.20 21.72 9.79
N LEU A 256 -17.03 22.26 10.67
CA LEU A 256 -17.32 21.67 11.97
C LEU A 256 -18.57 20.80 11.90
N ASP A 257 -18.56 19.68 12.62
CA ASP A 257 -19.74 18.84 12.84
C ASP A 257 -20.70 19.47 13.86
N GLU A 258 -21.91 18.93 14.00
CA GLU A 258 -22.90 19.32 15.02
C GLU A 258 -22.34 19.25 16.46
N HIS A 259 -21.30 18.44 16.66
CA HIS A 259 -20.61 18.26 17.92
C HIS A 259 -19.38 19.17 18.10
N GLY A 260 -19.08 20.06 17.14
CA GLY A 260 -17.92 20.97 17.20
C GLY A 260 -16.57 20.31 16.86
N ASN A 261 -16.60 19.12 16.25
CA ASN A 261 -15.40 18.42 15.78
C ASN A 261 -15.03 18.87 14.37
N VAL A 262 -13.74 18.93 14.08
CA VAL A 262 -13.24 19.27 12.73
C VAL A 262 -13.48 18.10 11.78
N MET A 263 -14.05 18.39 10.61
CA MET A 263 -14.24 17.41 9.53
C MET A 263 -13.69 17.95 8.22
N ALA A 264 -12.95 17.10 7.50
CA ALA A 264 -12.61 17.30 6.11
C ALA A 264 -13.37 16.31 5.23
N LEU A 265 -14.06 16.85 4.23
CA LEU A 265 -14.85 16.10 3.26
C LEU A 265 -14.24 16.27 1.88
N THR A 266 -14.05 15.17 1.16
CA THR A 266 -13.62 15.25 -0.25
C THR A 266 -14.39 14.25 -1.10
N THR A 267 -14.20 14.37 -2.42
CA THR A 267 -14.77 13.43 -3.39
C THR A 267 -13.74 12.37 -3.76
N ILE A 268 -14.01 11.12 -3.39
CA ILE A 268 -13.16 9.95 -3.69
C ILE A 268 -13.97 8.98 -4.55
N ASP A 269 -13.41 8.56 -5.69
CA ASP A 269 -14.06 7.63 -6.65
C ASP A 269 -15.50 8.02 -7.04
N GLY A 270 -15.76 9.32 -7.17
CA GLY A 270 -17.08 9.86 -7.52
C GLY A 270 -18.11 9.86 -6.37
N LYS A 271 -17.75 9.39 -5.17
CA LYS A 271 -18.54 9.55 -3.95
C LYS A 271 -18.16 10.84 -3.26
N LYS A 272 -19.14 11.73 -3.11
CA LYS A 272 -18.99 13.00 -2.39
C LYS A 272 -19.03 12.76 -0.87
N ASP A 273 -18.46 13.70 -0.12
CA ASP A 273 -18.53 13.77 1.35
C ASP A 273 -17.95 12.56 2.09
N VAL A 274 -16.81 12.05 1.62
CA VAL A 274 -16.07 10.99 2.35
C VAL A 274 -15.12 11.65 3.36
N GLY A 275 -15.23 11.28 4.64
CA GLY A 275 -14.27 11.64 5.69
C GLY A 275 -12.97 10.87 5.48
N THR A 276 -11.82 11.57 5.48
CA THR A 276 -10.64 11.05 4.78
C THR A 276 -9.41 10.88 5.67
N CYS A 277 -8.76 9.71 5.55
CA CYS A 277 -7.33 9.53 5.73
C CYS A 277 -6.71 9.41 4.34
N ILE A 278 -5.75 10.26 3.98
CA ILE A 278 -5.09 10.17 2.66
C ILE A 278 -3.76 9.44 2.86
N ARG A 279 -3.65 8.18 2.41
CA ARG A 279 -2.35 7.52 2.30
C ARG A 279 -1.75 7.88 0.94
N GLU A 280 -0.52 8.38 0.92
CA GLU A 280 0.20 8.68 -0.31
C GLU A 280 1.16 7.52 -0.61
N GLU A 281 0.76 6.61 -1.50
CA GLU A 281 1.66 5.62 -2.08
C GLU A 281 2.43 6.27 -3.24
N LYS A 282 3.72 6.59 -3.02
CA LYS A 282 4.61 6.94 -4.12
C LYS A 282 5.12 5.65 -4.77
N GLU A 283 4.64 5.38 -5.98
CA GLU A 283 5.28 4.42 -6.89
C GLU A 283 6.49 5.12 -7.51
N GLN A 284 7.68 4.60 -7.24
CA GLN A 284 8.93 5.14 -7.74
C GLN A 284 9.06 4.68 -9.21
N VAL A 285 8.65 5.53 -10.16
CA VAL A 285 8.81 5.26 -11.59
C VAL A 285 10.13 5.86 -12.05
N ASP A 286 10.95 5.03 -12.70
CA ASP A 286 12.27 5.36 -13.24
C ASP A 286 12.28 6.65 -14.10
N GLU A 287 13.36 7.41 -13.96
CA GLU A 287 13.59 8.72 -14.58
C GLU A 287 13.49 8.67 -16.12
N GLY A 288 12.44 9.28 -16.67
CA GLY A 288 12.27 9.47 -18.11
C GLY A 288 11.04 10.29 -18.52
N GLU A 289 10.01 10.39 -17.67
CA GLU A 289 8.83 11.19 -17.94
C GLU A 289 8.51 12.12 -16.77
N ARG A 290 8.04 13.33 -17.10
CA ARG A 290 7.67 14.40 -16.15
C ARG A 290 7.00 13.83 -14.91
N GLU A 291 7.55 14.13 -13.74
CA GLU A 291 6.95 13.89 -12.42
C GLU A 291 5.50 14.39 -12.41
N ARG A 292 4.56 13.48 -12.66
CA ARG A 292 3.20 13.59 -12.15
C ARG A 292 3.22 12.84 -10.82
N ASN A 293 3.17 13.59 -9.72
CA ASN A 293 2.91 13.02 -8.40
C ASN A 293 1.49 12.43 -8.42
N GLU A 294 1.35 11.17 -8.81
CA GLU A 294 0.12 10.41 -8.60
C GLU A 294 0.15 9.82 -7.20
N ALA A 295 -0.53 10.48 -6.27
CA ALA A 295 -0.82 9.93 -4.96
C ALA A 295 -1.83 8.78 -5.12
N LYS A 296 -1.36 7.53 -5.08
CA LYS A 296 -2.24 6.37 -4.95
C LYS A 296 -2.86 6.40 -3.55
N THR A 297 -4.17 6.63 -3.51
CA THR A 297 -4.98 6.71 -2.29
C THR A 297 -5.49 5.31 -1.96
N SER A 298 -5.08 4.73 -0.82
CA SER A 298 -5.76 3.57 -0.26
C SER A 298 -6.81 4.02 0.75
N VAL A 299 -8.06 3.62 0.51
CA VAL A 299 -9.21 3.83 1.39
C VAL A 299 -9.28 2.67 2.38
N PHE A 300 -9.23 2.96 3.67
CA PHE A 300 -9.71 2.05 4.70
C PHE A 300 -11.13 2.48 5.10
N ALA A 301 -12.11 1.62 4.84
CA ALA A 301 -13.54 1.83 5.05
C ALA A 301 -14.11 0.84 6.06
#